data_AF-A0AA39IJ84-F1
#
_entry.id   AF-A0AA39IJ84-F1
#
_cell.length_a   1.000
_cell.length_b   1.000
_cell.length_c   1.000
_cell.angle_alpha   90.00
_cell.angle_beta   90.00
_cell.angle_gamma   90.00
#
_symmetry.space_group_name_H-M   'P 1'
#
loop_
_entity.id
_entity.type
_entity.pdbx_description
1 polymer ?
#
loop_
_entity_poly.entity_id
_entity_poly.type
_entity_poly.pdbx_seq_one_letter_code
_entity_poly.pdbx_strand_id
1 'polypeptide(L)'
;MPLGGEQPSIANEEKTKKRQLYKAKNQKRVYDEAGYRLRAAGLCVRAGSDGAIEVLLVTGSANHDHWIVPGGGLEDGENASGAALREVEEEAGIRGRIEQFVGEFKPSTSGKTDVLDEVATG
;
A
#
# COMPACT_ATOMS: atom_id res chain seq x y z
N MET A 1 -11.22 -31.47 7.86
CA MET A 1 -10.27 -31.43 6.72
C MET A 1 -9.84 -29.98 6.56
N PRO A 2 -8.56 -29.61 6.68
CA PRO A 2 -8.16 -28.24 6.40
C PRO A 2 -8.21 -28.02 4.88
N LEU A 3 -8.80 -26.90 4.47
CA LEU A 3 -8.81 -26.45 3.08
C LEU A 3 -7.37 -26.07 2.71
N GLY A 4 -6.79 -26.77 1.73
CA GLY A 4 -5.43 -26.54 1.27
C GLY A 4 -5.32 -25.17 0.60
N GLY A 5 -4.73 -24.20 1.30
CA GLY A 5 -4.16 -23.04 0.65
C GLY A 5 -3.02 -23.49 -0.25
N GLU A 6 -3.11 -23.18 -1.54
CA GLU A 6 -2.06 -23.47 -2.52
C GLU A 6 -0.77 -22.78 -2.07
N GLN A 7 0.25 -23.57 -1.70
CA GLN A 7 1.53 -22.98 -1.32
C GLN A 7 2.13 -22.30 -2.56
N PRO A 8 2.52 -21.01 -2.47
CA PRO A 8 3.09 -20.31 -3.60
C PRO A 8 4.35 -21.04 -4.08
N SER A 9 4.43 -21.33 -5.38
CA SER A 9 5.58 -22.01 -5.97
C SER A 9 6.84 -21.14 -5.84
N ILE A 10 8.01 -21.77 -5.71
CA ILE A 10 9.33 -21.10 -5.61
C ILE A 10 9.55 -20.09 -6.76
N ALA A 11 8.99 -20.37 -7.94
CA ALA A 11 9.04 -19.49 -9.10
C ALA A 11 8.27 -18.17 -8.92
N ASN A 12 7.16 -18.17 -8.16
CA ASN A 12 6.43 -16.96 -7.80
C ASN A 12 7.22 -16.13 -6.78
N GLU A 13 7.89 -16.78 -5.83
CA GLU A 13 8.66 -16.10 -4.79
C GLU A 13 9.89 -15.36 -5.37
N GLU A 14 10.64 -15.99 -6.29
CA GLU A 14 11.76 -15.32 -6.99
C GLU A 14 11.31 -14.14 -7.86
N LYS A 15 10.17 -14.27 -8.54
CA LYS A 15 9.59 -13.19 -9.36
C LYS A 15 9.25 -11.98 -8.50
N THR A 16 8.62 -12.21 -7.35
CA THR A 16 8.25 -11.15 -6.40
C THR A 16 9.49 -10.47 -5.85
N LYS A 17 10.49 -11.23 -5.40
CA LYS A 17 11.78 -10.69 -4.91
C LYS A 17 12.50 -9.86 -5.98
N LYS A 18 12.56 -10.34 -7.23
CA LYS A 18 13.16 -9.58 -8.35
C LYS A 18 12.42 -8.29 -8.65
N ARG A 19 11.07 -8.30 -8.61
CA ARG A 19 10.24 -7.11 -8.85
C ARG A 19 10.41 -6.08 -7.73
N GLN A 20 10.43 -6.52 -6.47
CA GLN A 20 10.73 -5.68 -5.30
C GLN A 20 12.14 -5.06 -5.40
N LEU A 21 13.16 -5.86 -5.74
CA LEU A 21 14.54 -5.38 -5.89
C LEU A 21 14.68 -4.36 -7.04
N TYR A 22 14.02 -4.60 -8.17
CA TYR A 22 14.00 -3.68 -9.30
C TYR A 22 13.36 -2.35 -8.90
N LYS A 23 12.24 -2.38 -8.17
CA LYS A 23 11.60 -1.17 -7.63
C LYS A 23 12.49 -0.43 -6.64
N ALA A 24 13.06 -1.12 -5.67
CA ALA A 24 13.95 -0.52 -4.68
C ALA A 24 15.14 0.21 -5.32
N LYS A 25 15.63 -0.26 -6.48
CA LYS A 25 16.71 0.38 -7.23
C LYS A 25 16.25 1.52 -8.17
N ASN A 26 15.04 1.44 -8.72
CA ASN A 26 14.62 2.33 -9.82
C ASN A 26 13.46 3.27 -9.48
N GLN A 27 12.88 3.19 -8.28
CA GLN A 27 11.79 4.08 -7.88
C GLN A 27 12.35 5.48 -7.57
N LYS A 28 12.25 6.37 -8.55
CA LYS A 28 12.53 7.79 -8.37
C LYS A 28 11.48 8.36 -7.42
N ARG A 29 11.93 8.94 -6.31
CA ARG A 29 11.05 9.54 -5.30
C ARG A 29 10.56 10.90 -5.81
N VAL A 30 9.25 11.12 -5.75
CA VAL A 30 8.61 12.39 -6.10
C VAL A 30 8.38 13.20 -4.82
N TYR A 31 8.54 14.52 -4.91
CA TYR A 31 8.43 15.45 -3.80
C TYR A 31 7.58 16.66 -4.19
N ASP A 32 6.90 17.27 -3.22
CA ASP A 32 6.23 18.56 -3.38
C ASP A 32 7.21 19.74 -3.26
N GLU A 33 6.72 20.96 -3.47
CA GLU A 33 7.52 22.19 -3.37
C GLU A 33 8.07 22.45 -1.96
N ALA A 34 7.41 21.91 -0.93
CA ALA A 34 7.82 22.01 0.46
C ALA A 34 8.82 20.89 0.87
N GLY A 35 9.17 19.99 -0.04
CA GLY A 35 10.12 18.91 0.17
C GLY A 35 9.54 17.65 0.82
N TYR A 36 8.21 17.54 0.95
CA TYR A 36 7.56 16.32 1.40
C TYR A 36 7.56 15.28 0.29
N ARG A 37 7.86 14.03 0.63
CA ARG A 37 7.78 12.92 -0.31
C ARG A 37 6.32 12.61 -0.58
N LEU A 38 5.91 12.63 -1.85
CA LEU A 38 4.56 12.26 -2.25
C LEU A 38 4.35 10.76 -2.14
N ARG A 39 3.26 10.38 -1.46
CA ARG A 39 2.83 8.99 -1.25
C ARG A 39 1.33 8.85 -1.47
N ALA A 40 0.90 7.61 -1.70
CA ALA A 40 -0.50 7.22 -1.83
C ALA A 40 -0.72 5.84 -1.21
N ALA A 41 -1.91 5.60 -0.65
CA ALA A 41 -2.30 4.38 0.03
C ALA A 41 -3.80 4.07 -0.20
N GLY A 42 -4.23 2.89 0.21
CA GLY A 42 -5.63 2.46 0.06
C GLY A 42 -6.17 1.82 1.34
N LEU A 43 -7.31 2.30 1.86
CA LEU A 43 -8.09 1.56 2.86
C LEU A 43 -9.04 0.63 2.14
N CYS A 44 -8.58 -0.57 1.84
CA CYS A 44 -9.48 -1.57 1.27
C CYS A 44 -10.45 -2.04 2.35
N VAL A 45 -11.74 -1.91 2.08
CA VAL A 45 -12.80 -2.15 3.06
C VAL A 45 -13.69 -3.30 2.61
N ARG A 46 -14.31 -3.97 3.58
CA ARG A 46 -15.42 -4.87 3.29
C ARG A 46 -16.45 -4.81 4.40
N ALA A 47 -17.68 -5.20 4.07
CA ALA A 47 -18.67 -5.52 5.08
C ALA A 47 -18.33 -6.87 5.72
N GLY A 48 -18.14 -6.87 7.03
CA GLY A 48 -18.05 -8.06 7.86
C GLY A 48 -19.39 -8.80 7.93
N SER A 49 -19.36 -10.05 8.40
CA SER A 49 -20.56 -10.89 8.50
C SER A 49 -21.59 -10.38 9.53
N ASP A 50 -21.15 -9.52 10.46
CA ASP A 50 -21.96 -8.83 11.46
C ASP A 50 -22.41 -7.42 11.01
N GLY A 51 -22.05 -7.01 9.79
CA GLY A 51 -22.32 -5.67 9.26
C GLY A 51 -21.32 -4.60 9.68
N ALA A 52 -20.27 -4.95 10.43
CA ALA A 52 -19.18 -4.02 10.72
C ALA A 52 -18.33 -3.75 9.46
N ILE A 53 -17.68 -2.58 9.42
CA ILE A 53 -16.68 -2.30 8.38
C ILE A 53 -15.35 -2.89 8.82
N GLU A 54 -14.78 -3.73 7.98
CA GLU A 54 -13.43 -4.28 8.15
C GLU A 54 -12.47 -3.61 7.18
N VAL A 55 -11.23 -3.37 7.63
CA VAL A 55 -10.16 -2.74 6.86
C VAL A 55 -9.01 -3.72 6.68
N LEU A 56 -8.47 -3.82 5.47
CA LEU A 56 -7.27 -4.61 5.20
C LEU A 56 -6.00 -3.85 5.60
N LEU A 57 -5.14 -4.53 6.35
CA LEU A 57 -3.80 -4.07 6.70
C LEU A 57 -2.76 -5.08 6.24
N VAL A 58 -1.55 -4.61 5.97
CA VAL A 58 -0.38 -5.42 5.63
C VAL A 58 0.70 -5.26 6.70
N THR A 59 1.65 -6.19 6.77
CA THR A 59 2.78 -6.04 7.69
C THR A 59 3.83 -5.09 7.14
N GLY A 60 4.39 -4.25 8.00
CA GLY A 60 5.39 -3.26 7.60
C GLY A 60 6.66 -3.92 7.07
N SER A 61 7.19 -3.41 5.95
CA SER A 61 8.45 -3.90 5.36
C SER A 61 9.68 -3.58 6.22
N ALA A 62 9.64 -2.49 6.99
CA ALA A 62 10.70 -2.12 7.93
C ALA A 62 10.58 -2.80 9.29
N ASN A 63 9.35 -3.12 9.71
CA ASN A 63 9.08 -3.87 10.94
C ASN A 63 7.83 -4.74 10.73
N HIS A 64 8.03 -6.05 10.68
CA HIS A 64 6.96 -7.02 10.46
C HIS A 64 5.99 -7.17 11.64
N ASP A 65 6.33 -6.61 12.81
CA ASP A 65 5.45 -6.58 13.98
C ASP A 65 4.40 -5.47 13.92
N HIS A 66 4.48 -4.59 12.92
CA HIS A 66 3.54 -3.47 12.75
C HIS A 66 2.58 -3.72 11.60
N TRP A 67 1.31 -3.42 11.83
CA TRP A 67 0.28 -3.36 10.80
C TRP A 67 0.23 -1.96 10.21
N ILE A 68 0.28 -1.88 8.88
CA ILE A 68 0.22 -0.63 8.12
C ILE A 68 -0.87 -0.73 7.05
N VAL A 69 -1.37 0.41 6.63
CA VAL A 69 -2.21 0.50 5.43
C VAL A 69 -1.31 0.35 4.21
N PRO A 70 -1.70 -0.47 3.20
CA PRO A 70 -0.90 -0.66 2.01
C PRO A 70 -0.74 0.65 1.24
N GLY A 71 0.49 1.02 0.93
CA GLY A 71 0.79 2.32 0.33
C GLY A 71 2.28 2.64 0.16
N GLY A 72 2.57 3.45 -0.84
CA GLY A 72 3.94 3.69 -1.30
C GLY A 72 4.15 5.07 -1.89
N GLY A 73 5.27 5.24 -2.59
CA GLY A 73 5.61 6.52 -3.21
C GLY A 73 5.00 6.64 -4.60
N LEU A 74 4.59 7.85 -4.98
CA LEU A 74 4.23 8.13 -6.37
C LEU A 74 5.44 7.89 -7.29
N GLU A 75 5.17 7.34 -8.47
CA GLU A 75 6.12 7.23 -9.56
C GLU A 75 6.02 8.44 -10.52
N ASP A 76 7.01 8.63 -11.40
CA ASP A 76 7.07 9.79 -12.29
C ASP A 76 5.90 9.79 -13.30
N GLY A 77 5.11 10.86 -13.33
CA GLY A 77 3.90 10.96 -14.15
C GLY A 77 2.69 10.19 -13.62
N GLU A 78 2.80 9.54 -12.45
CA GLU A 78 1.71 8.84 -11.79
C GLU A 78 0.87 9.83 -10.96
N ASN A 79 -0.45 9.70 -11.03
CA ASN A 79 -1.34 10.43 -10.11
C ASN A 79 -1.56 9.62 -8.82
N ALA A 80 -2.02 10.31 -7.77
CA ALA A 80 -2.17 9.71 -6.45
C ALA A 80 -3.04 8.44 -6.49
N SER A 81 -4.22 8.53 -7.12
CA SER A 81 -5.14 7.40 -7.31
C SER A 81 -4.52 6.18 -8.01
N GLY A 82 -3.72 6.41 -9.06
CA GLY A 82 -2.99 5.35 -9.76
C GLY A 82 -1.95 4.69 -8.85
N ALA A 83 -1.23 5.49 -8.08
CA ALA A 83 -0.27 5.01 -7.10
C ALA A 83 -0.96 4.19 -6.00
N ALA A 84 -2.09 4.65 -5.45
CA ALA A 84 -2.86 3.91 -4.46
C ALA A 84 -3.29 2.52 -4.96
N LEU A 85 -3.88 2.44 -6.16
CA LEU A 85 -4.29 1.17 -6.76
C LEU A 85 -3.11 0.23 -7.01
N ARG A 86 -2.01 0.77 -7.54
CA ARG A 86 -0.77 -0.01 -7.78
C ARG A 86 -0.19 -0.55 -6.48
N GLU A 87 -0.05 0.27 -5.45
CA GLU A 87 0.55 -0.14 -4.17
C GLU A 87 -0.32 -1.15 -3.44
N VAL A 88 -1.65 -0.98 -3.47
CA VAL A 88 -2.60 -1.97 -2.94
C VAL A 88 -2.45 -3.32 -3.65
N GLU A 89 -2.35 -3.34 -4.97
CA GLU A 89 -2.12 -4.59 -5.71
C GLU A 89 -0.77 -5.23 -5.36
N GLU A 90 0.26 -4.41 -5.14
CA GLU A 90 1.63 -4.89 -4.89
C GLU A 90 1.86 -5.39 -3.46
N GLU A 91 1.33 -4.69 -2.46
CA GLU A 91 1.56 -4.99 -1.05
C GLU A 91 0.50 -5.94 -0.48
N ALA A 92 -0.75 -5.82 -0.95
CA ALA A 92 -1.88 -6.61 -0.45
C ALA A 92 -2.38 -7.67 -1.44
N GLY A 93 -1.97 -7.63 -2.70
CA GLY A 93 -2.36 -8.63 -3.70
C GLY A 93 -3.81 -8.56 -4.16
N ILE A 94 -4.48 -7.43 -3.92
CA ILE A 94 -5.90 -7.23 -4.26
C ILE A 94 -6.08 -6.13 -5.30
N ARG A 95 -7.18 -6.22 -6.06
CA ARG A 95 -7.57 -5.23 -7.07
C ARG A 95 -8.96 -4.71 -6.74
N GLY A 96 -9.17 -3.41 -6.99
CA GLY A 96 -10.44 -2.75 -6.72
C GLY A 96 -10.60 -1.48 -7.55
N ARG A 97 -11.59 -0.69 -7.18
CA ARG A 97 -11.84 0.66 -7.73
C ARG A 97 -11.88 1.64 -6.58
N ILE A 98 -11.48 2.88 -6.84
CA ILE A 98 -11.55 3.96 -5.86
C ILE A 98 -12.98 4.46 -5.80
N GLU A 99 -13.61 4.38 -4.62
CA GLU A 99 -14.95 4.93 -4.40
C GLU A 99 -14.89 6.36 -3.89
N GLN A 100 -13.92 6.67 -3.03
CA GLN A 100 -13.86 7.94 -2.33
C GLN A 100 -12.42 8.34 -2.01
N PHE A 101 -12.16 9.65 -2.08
CA PHE A 101 -10.98 10.30 -1.51
C PHE A 101 -11.25 10.67 -0.05
N VAL A 102 -10.41 10.17 0.86
CA VAL A 102 -10.58 10.40 2.31
C VAL A 102 -9.85 11.66 2.80
N GLY A 103 -8.66 11.97 2.28
CA GLY A 103 -7.89 13.14 2.71
C GLY A 103 -6.39 13.07 2.35
N GLU A 104 -5.69 14.17 2.64
CA GLU A 104 -4.22 14.33 2.57
C GLU A 104 -3.69 14.46 4.01
N PHE A 105 -2.61 13.74 4.36
CA PHE A 105 -2.11 13.68 5.73
C PHE A 105 -0.60 13.89 5.79
N LYS A 106 -0.18 15.05 6.33
CA LYS A 106 1.24 15.38 6.45
C LYS A 106 1.81 14.86 7.77
N PRO A 107 2.99 14.21 7.75
CA PRO A 107 3.62 13.80 9.00
C PRO A 107 4.03 15.02 9.83
N SER A 108 3.79 14.94 11.15
CA SER A 108 4.26 15.98 12.06
C SER A 108 5.78 16.01 12.09
N THR A 109 6.39 17.20 12.15
CA THR A 109 7.83 17.46 11.92
C THR A 109 8.79 16.81 12.94
N SER A 110 8.31 15.93 13.84
CA SER A 110 9.09 15.30 14.91
C SER A 110 9.29 13.81 14.70
N GLY A 111 10.09 13.42 13.69
CA GLY A 111 10.90 12.19 13.71
C GLY A 111 10.21 10.84 14.01
N LYS A 112 8.89 10.74 13.91
CA LYS A 112 8.12 9.51 14.05
C LYS A 112 7.10 9.49 12.91
N THR A 113 7.13 8.40 12.17
CA THR A 113 6.24 8.08 11.05
C THR A 113 4.78 8.22 11.47
N ASP A 114 4.17 9.35 11.15
CA ASP A 114 2.74 9.44 10.99
C ASP A 114 2.44 8.97 9.56
N VAL A 115 1.94 7.74 9.49
CA VAL A 115 1.53 7.05 8.26
C VAL A 115 0.16 7.57 7.86
N LEU A 116 -0.08 7.65 6.54
CA LEU A 116 -1.34 7.59 5.78
C LEU A 116 -1.51 8.73 4.76
N ASP A 117 -0.75 8.75 3.67
CA ASP A 117 -1.10 9.59 2.52
C ASP A 117 -1.90 8.79 1.50
N GLU A 118 -3.04 9.38 1.11
CA GLU A 118 -4.18 8.87 0.34
C GLU A 118 -4.80 7.59 0.90
N VAL A 119 -6.11 7.57 0.95
CA VAL A 119 -6.87 6.39 1.31
C VAL A 119 -8.00 6.33 0.30
N ALA A 120 -7.90 5.38 -0.62
CA ALA A 120 -9.02 4.93 -1.42
C ALA A 120 -9.78 3.87 -0.64
N THR A 121 -11.07 4.11 -0.36
CA THR A 121 -11.98 3.06 0.10
C THR A 121 -12.50 2.24 -1.07
N GLY A 122 -12.51 0.93 -0.89
CA GLY A 122 -13.08 -0.07 -1.80
C GLY A 122 -13.16 -1.43 -1.15
#